data_AF-A0A934HNL1-F1
#
_entry.id   AF-A0A934HNL1-F1
#
_cell.length_a   1.000
_cell.length_b   1.000
_cell.length_c   1.000
_cell.angle_alpha   90.00
_cell.angle_beta   90.00
_cell.angle_gamma   90.00
#
_symmetry.space_group_name_H-M   'P 1'
#
loop_
_entity.id
_entity.type
_entity.pdbx_description
1 polymer ?
#
loop_
_entity_poly.entity_id
_entity_poly.type
_entity_poly.pdbx_seq_one_letter_code
_entity_poly.pdbx_strand_id
1 'polypeptide(L)'
;MKLDAVQRRIVLNKQLGCSLLKGKVSSGKTTAAIHRAIYLKNQYCLFEDDTVLIVSDKDINVDIARKIYDKVEENNKLEYITLFTNHEDKLTFCSIENIICKYFNNSEKNKYTIIKEEDKIITINKCIKTIKERYKNLKILDLKYSRFLTDEIKWIKCCNYNTIDAYQSADRTGRKVKKGEGPLRLLKNSKSREAIFNLMLSYNKILEENHLVDSEERDLIALDYIKNLNNKVTHIIVDEFQNFTKVQFEIVKALLNNKDYGSMLLVNSQDNNTNPNGWFVKGRKLNSIGIDTKIKTYSLKNTYTDSLELKEKVNNLERVNTEEKNNYYESVLSIETFEYHDIRHNRKYDFVRDINDISDVIVKNEDREDEYTKDELKELVVYNDIAAGEPILINPDIEDKFYIPKFWLKGVNDCFILKVKGDSMINVNIEDNDYVVIRKQYAAQNNDIVAVDIDGSATLKRLSIGKGGIKLMPENSKYNPIPITDEGTNIIGIAVGIIKYKH
;
A
#
# COMPACT_ATOMS: atom_id res chain seq x y z
N MET A 1 10.00 -11.02 0.88
CA MET A 1 8.54 -11.12 1.07
C MET A 1 7.96 -12.11 0.07
N LYS A 2 7.25 -13.15 0.52
CA LYS A 2 6.59 -14.11 -0.39
C LYS A 2 5.25 -13.55 -0.86
N LEU A 3 5.04 -13.53 -2.18
CA LEU A 3 3.77 -13.10 -2.78
C LEU A 3 2.69 -14.18 -2.65
N ASP A 4 1.44 -13.77 -2.43
CA ASP A 4 0.31 -14.68 -2.50
C ASP A 4 0.02 -15.12 -3.96
N ALA A 5 -0.90 -16.08 -4.15
CA ALA A 5 -1.23 -16.59 -5.48
C ALA A 5 -1.86 -15.53 -6.42
N VAL A 6 -2.60 -14.56 -5.87
CA VAL A 6 -3.24 -13.48 -6.63
C VAL A 6 -2.21 -12.44 -7.06
N GLN A 7 -1.33 -12.05 -6.14
CA GLN A 7 -0.19 -11.17 -6.35
C GLN A 7 0.76 -11.75 -7.40
N ARG A 8 1.12 -13.03 -7.31
CA ARG A 8 1.93 -13.71 -8.35
C ARG A 8 1.28 -13.67 -9.73
N ARG A 9 -0.05 -13.90 -9.80
CA ARG A 9 -0.79 -13.81 -11.06
C ARG A 9 -0.74 -12.41 -11.67
N ILE A 10 -0.74 -11.35 -10.86
CA ILE A 10 -0.59 -9.97 -11.32
C ILE A 10 0.82 -9.73 -11.86
N VAL A 11 1.83 -10.12 -11.07
CA VAL A 11 3.25 -9.92 -11.39
C VAL A 11 3.65 -10.63 -12.68
N LEU A 12 3.22 -11.88 -12.88
CA LEU A 12 3.62 -12.71 -14.02
C LEU A 12 2.71 -12.57 -15.24
N ASN A 13 1.72 -11.68 -15.23
CA ASN A 13 0.80 -11.60 -16.36
C ASN A 13 1.49 -11.09 -17.63
N LYS A 14 1.40 -11.86 -18.72
CA LYS A 14 1.94 -11.50 -20.04
C LYS A 14 1.17 -10.37 -20.75
N GLN A 15 -0.01 -9.99 -20.27
CA GLN A 15 -0.83 -9.01 -20.97
C GLN A 15 -0.26 -7.59 -20.83
N LEU A 16 -0.04 -6.97 -21.99
CA LEU A 16 0.53 -5.63 -22.17
C LEU A 16 -0.62 -4.64 -22.43
N GLY A 17 -0.41 -3.34 -22.16
CA GLY A 17 -1.47 -2.33 -22.08
C GLY A 17 -1.83 -1.88 -20.66
N CYS A 18 -3.02 -1.32 -20.46
CA CYS A 18 -3.45 -0.76 -19.16
C CYS A 18 -4.11 -1.82 -18.26
N SER A 19 -3.74 -1.84 -16.98
CA SER A 19 -4.32 -2.71 -15.95
C SER A 19 -4.52 -1.98 -14.64
N LEU A 20 -5.43 -2.49 -13.81
CA LEU A 20 -5.86 -1.84 -12.57
C LEU A 20 -5.73 -2.78 -11.39
N LEU A 21 -4.93 -2.41 -10.39
CA LEU A 21 -4.80 -3.09 -9.11
C LEU A 21 -5.57 -2.32 -8.04
N LYS A 22 -6.54 -2.97 -7.41
CA LYS A 22 -7.35 -2.41 -6.33
C LYS A 22 -7.19 -3.22 -5.05
N GLY A 23 -7.31 -2.56 -3.91
CA GLY A 23 -7.34 -3.23 -2.61
C GLY A 23 -7.44 -2.22 -1.49
N LYS A 24 -7.83 -2.69 -0.30
CA LYS A 24 -7.83 -1.90 0.94
C LYS A 24 -6.42 -1.44 1.29
N VAL A 25 -6.31 -0.47 2.20
CA VAL A 25 -5.00 -0.09 2.77
C VAL A 25 -4.30 -1.33 3.35
N SER A 26 -2.98 -1.39 3.21
CA SER A 26 -2.15 -2.52 3.65
C SER A 26 -2.40 -3.86 2.94
N SER A 27 -3.10 -3.90 1.80
CA SER A 27 -3.30 -5.16 1.06
C SER A 27 -2.08 -5.64 0.24
N GLY A 28 -0.87 -5.11 0.49
CA GLY A 28 0.35 -5.45 -0.26
C GLY A 28 0.39 -4.92 -1.71
N LYS A 29 -0.36 -3.86 -2.03
CA LYS A 29 -0.45 -3.34 -3.41
C LYS A 29 0.88 -2.82 -3.94
N THR A 30 1.54 -1.96 -3.17
CA THR A 30 2.85 -1.40 -3.52
C THR A 30 3.87 -2.52 -3.68
N THR A 31 3.90 -3.51 -2.77
CA THR A 31 4.77 -4.70 -2.91
C THR A 31 4.50 -5.46 -4.22
N ALA A 32 3.25 -5.74 -4.55
CA ALA A 32 2.91 -6.40 -5.82
C ALA A 32 3.29 -5.56 -7.05
N ALA A 33 3.15 -4.23 -6.96
CA ALA A 33 3.55 -3.30 -8.00
C ALA A 33 5.08 -3.28 -8.20
N ILE A 34 5.86 -3.36 -7.13
CA ILE A 34 7.32 -3.43 -7.15
C ILE A 34 7.81 -4.73 -7.77
N HIS A 35 7.26 -5.88 -7.35
CA HIS A 35 7.57 -7.15 -8.00
C HIS A 35 7.21 -7.13 -9.50
N ARG A 36 6.10 -6.47 -9.87
CA ARG A 36 5.75 -6.27 -11.28
C ARG A 36 6.77 -5.40 -12.01
N ALA A 37 7.29 -4.35 -11.38
CA ALA A 37 8.33 -3.50 -11.97
C ALA A 37 9.61 -4.30 -12.26
N ILE A 38 10.06 -5.12 -11.31
CA ILE A 38 11.23 -5.99 -11.45
C ILE A 38 11.00 -7.01 -12.58
N TYR A 39 9.82 -7.62 -12.62
CA TYR A 39 9.46 -8.55 -13.69
C TYR A 39 9.49 -7.87 -15.07
N LEU A 40 8.94 -6.66 -15.20
CA LEU A 40 8.97 -5.89 -16.45
C LEU A 40 10.39 -5.51 -16.85
N LYS A 41 11.19 -5.00 -15.91
CA LYS A 41 12.61 -4.67 -16.11
C LYS A 41 13.38 -5.85 -16.71
N ASN A 42 13.21 -7.03 -16.12
CA ASN A 42 14.03 -8.19 -16.46
C ASN A 42 13.55 -9.00 -17.67
N GLN A 43 12.27 -8.86 -18.06
CA GLN A 43 11.63 -9.70 -19.10
C GLN A 43 11.14 -8.91 -20.31
N TYR A 44 10.83 -7.62 -20.16
CA TYR A 44 10.22 -6.78 -21.20
C TYR A 44 11.03 -5.53 -21.54
N CYS A 45 12.17 -5.29 -20.88
CA CYS A 45 13.09 -4.20 -21.22
C CYS A 45 14.35 -4.69 -21.95
N LEU A 46 14.15 -5.35 -23.10
CA LEU A 46 15.19 -6.01 -23.88
C LEU A 46 15.97 -5.03 -24.78
N PHE A 47 15.35 -3.93 -25.22
CA PHE A 47 15.99 -2.92 -26.08
C PHE A 47 16.59 -1.79 -25.25
N GLU A 48 17.62 -1.10 -25.76
CA GLU A 48 18.34 -0.03 -25.04
C GLU A 48 17.42 1.09 -24.53
N ASP A 49 16.38 1.44 -25.29
CA ASP A 49 15.43 2.50 -24.95
C ASP A 49 14.27 2.02 -24.05
N ASP A 50 14.20 0.72 -23.73
CA ASP A 50 13.18 0.20 -22.83
C ASP A 50 13.47 0.57 -21.37
N THR A 51 12.49 1.18 -20.71
CA THR A 51 12.58 1.64 -19.32
C THR A 51 11.25 1.44 -18.59
N VAL A 52 11.35 1.31 -17.27
CA VAL A 52 10.22 1.24 -16.34
C VAL A 52 10.23 2.47 -15.44
N LEU A 53 9.08 3.12 -15.28
CA LEU A 53 8.90 4.26 -14.38
C LEU A 53 7.85 3.93 -13.32
N ILE A 54 8.19 4.12 -12.06
CA ILE A 54 7.25 4.12 -10.95
C ILE A 54 6.99 5.57 -10.54
N VAL A 55 5.71 5.95 -10.59
CA VAL A 55 5.24 7.29 -10.23
C VAL A 55 4.34 7.20 -9.02
N SER A 56 4.57 8.05 -8.02
CA SER A 56 3.64 8.26 -6.91
C SER A 56 3.20 9.71 -6.79
N ASP A 57 2.14 9.95 -6.03
CA ASP A 57 1.61 11.28 -5.70
C ASP A 57 2.57 12.16 -4.87
N LYS A 58 3.32 11.56 -3.94
CA LYS A 58 4.25 12.26 -3.03
C LYS A 58 5.62 11.58 -3.00
N ASP A 59 6.69 12.35 -2.77
CA ASP A 59 8.05 11.84 -2.63
C ASP A 59 8.17 10.77 -1.54
N ILE A 60 7.40 10.91 -0.46
CA ILE A 60 7.42 9.95 0.63
C ILE A 60 7.03 8.53 0.21
N ASN A 61 6.06 8.42 -0.68
CA ASN A 61 5.62 7.13 -1.20
C ASN A 61 6.63 6.57 -2.19
N VAL A 62 7.40 7.44 -2.87
CA VAL A 62 8.53 7.05 -3.73
C VAL A 62 9.65 6.45 -2.90
N ASP A 63 9.99 7.08 -1.76
CA ASP A 63 11.02 6.57 -0.85
C ASP A 63 10.64 5.21 -0.27
N ILE A 64 9.37 5.05 0.16
CA ILE A 64 8.84 3.75 0.62
C ILE A 64 8.93 2.70 -0.50
N ALA A 65 8.50 3.05 -1.72
CA ALA A 65 8.57 2.15 -2.87
C ALA A 65 10.02 1.72 -3.18
N ARG A 66 10.98 2.64 -3.08
CA ARG A 66 12.41 2.35 -3.27
C ARG A 66 12.95 1.39 -2.21
N LYS A 67 12.68 1.62 -0.93
CA LYS A 67 13.08 0.69 0.16
C LYS A 67 12.51 -0.73 -0.04
N ILE A 68 11.25 -0.83 -0.48
CA ILE A 68 10.64 -2.14 -0.80
C ILE A 68 11.37 -2.77 -1.99
N TYR A 69 11.71 -1.99 -3.01
CA TYR A 69 12.45 -2.47 -4.16
C TYR A 69 13.82 -3.04 -3.79
N ASP A 70 14.63 -2.30 -3.03
CA ASP A 70 15.97 -2.73 -2.62
C ASP A 70 15.90 -4.08 -1.89
N LYS A 71 14.97 -4.19 -0.93
CA LYS A 71 14.71 -5.43 -0.18
C LYS A 71 14.23 -6.58 -1.09
N VAL A 72 13.40 -6.32 -2.08
CA VAL A 72 12.89 -7.36 -3.00
C VAL A 72 13.97 -7.80 -3.98
N GLU A 73 14.79 -6.88 -4.48
CA GLU A 73 15.87 -7.17 -5.42
C GLU A 73 16.98 -8.00 -4.77
N GLU A 74 17.35 -7.69 -3.52
CA GLU A 74 18.30 -8.51 -2.74
C GLU A 74 17.79 -9.93 -2.53
N ASN A 75 16.54 -10.07 -2.10
CA ASN A 75 15.96 -11.38 -1.75
C ASN A 75 15.62 -12.25 -2.96
N ASN A 76 15.28 -11.66 -4.11
CA ASN A 76 14.75 -12.39 -5.27
C ASN A 76 15.58 -12.18 -6.54
N LYS A 77 16.87 -11.83 -6.39
CA LYS A 77 17.76 -11.52 -7.50
C LYS A 77 17.70 -12.58 -8.60
N LEU A 78 17.65 -13.86 -8.25
CA LEU A 78 17.61 -14.98 -9.21
C LEU A 78 16.22 -15.31 -9.77
N GLU A 79 15.13 -14.92 -9.12
CA GLU A 79 13.77 -15.37 -9.49
C GLU A 79 13.29 -14.76 -10.82
N TYR A 80 13.80 -13.57 -11.17
CA TYR A 80 13.37 -12.82 -12.35
C TYR A 80 14.44 -12.72 -13.44
N ILE A 81 15.67 -13.22 -13.22
CA ILE A 81 16.78 -13.15 -14.19
C ILE A 81 16.57 -14.16 -15.32
N THR A 82 16.88 -13.73 -16.54
CA THR A 82 16.99 -14.59 -17.74
C THR A 82 18.34 -14.33 -18.43
N LEU A 83 18.62 -15.13 -19.47
CA LEU A 83 19.80 -14.96 -20.32
C LEU A 83 19.89 -13.57 -20.98
N PHE A 84 18.80 -12.81 -21.04
CA PHE A 84 18.72 -11.49 -21.66
C PHE A 84 18.54 -10.35 -20.66
N THR A 85 18.69 -10.62 -19.36
CA THR A 85 18.55 -9.56 -18.36
C THR A 85 19.66 -8.53 -18.53
N ASN A 86 19.25 -7.28 -18.81
CA ASN A 86 20.18 -6.16 -18.87
C ASN A 86 20.59 -5.75 -17.44
N HIS A 87 21.88 -5.50 -17.22
CA HIS A 87 22.43 -5.07 -15.94
C HIS A 87 22.38 -3.54 -15.73
N GLU A 88 21.99 -2.79 -16.76
CA GLU A 88 21.74 -1.36 -16.65
C GLU A 88 20.50 -1.07 -15.79
N ASP A 89 20.56 0.00 -15.00
CA ASP A 89 19.44 0.46 -14.19
C ASP A 89 18.36 1.10 -15.08
N LYS A 90 17.43 0.27 -15.54
CA LYS A 90 16.29 0.65 -16.39
C LYS A 90 15.03 0.98 -15.60
N LEU A 91 15.11 1.08 -14.26
CA LEU A 91 13.97 1.38 -13.39
C LEU A 91 14.14 2.74 -12.72
N THR A 92 13.19 3.64 -12.92
CA THR A 92 13.20 4.97 -12.30
C THR A 92 12.03 5.14 -11.34
N PHE A 93 12.29 5.80 -10.22
CA PHE A 93 11.31 6.16 -9.20
C PHE A 93 11.18 7.68 -9.13
N CYS A 94 9.98 8.23 -9.30
CA CYS A 94 9.73 9.67 -9.26
C CYS A 94 8.37 10.00 -8.63
N SER A 95 8.25 11.16 -8.01
CA SER A 95 6.94 11.74 -7.71
C SER A 95 6.41 12.46 -8.93
N ILE A 96 5.09 12.61 -9.00
CA ILE A 96 4.46 13.42 -10.05
C ILE A 96 4.95 14.87 -10.03
N GLU A 97 5.21 15.41 -8.84
CA GLU A 97 5.74 16.76 -8.65
C GLU A 97 7.15 16.91 -9.26
N ASN A 98 8.05 15.95 -9.02
CA ASN A 98 9.39 15.97 -9.62
C ASN A 98 9.35 15.86 -11.14
N ILE A 99 8.42 15.05 -11.68
CA ILE A 99 8.19 14.97 -13.13
C ILE A 99 7.77 16.33 -13.68
N ILE A 100 6.76 16.96 -13.06
CA ILE A 100 6.28 18.29 -13.48
C ILE A 100 7.41 19.32 -13.43
N CYS A 101 8.12 19.42 -12.31
CA CYS A 101 9.22 20.37 -12.14
C CYS A 101 10.32 20.16 -13.20
N LYS A 102 10.70 18.91 -13.46
CA LYS A 102 11.70 18.58 -14.50
C LYS A 102 11.30 19.12 -15.87
N TYR A 103 10.06 18.87 -16.29
CA TYR A 103 9.62 19.25 -17.64
C TYR A 103 9.21 20.71 -17.76
N PHE A 104 8.69 21.31 -16.69
CA PHE A 104 8.47 22.75 -16.63
C PHE A 104 9.79 23.53 -16.76
N ASN A 105 10.85 23.11 -16.08
CA ASN A 105 12.17 23.76 -16.14
C ASN A 105 12.82 23.69 -17.53
N ASN A 106 12.39 22.75 -18.37
CA ASN A 106 12.84 22.64 -19.76
C ASN A 106 11.94 23.40 -20.75
N SER A 107 10.79 23.91 -20.30
CA SER A 107 9.87 24.69 -21.13
C SER A 107 10.36 26.13 -21.37
N GLU A 108 9.77 26.81 -22.35
CA GLU A 108 10.05 28.22 -22.65
C GLU A 108 9.74 29.16 -21.46
N LYS A 109 8.86 28.73 -20.54
CA LYS A 109 8.44 29.49 -19.36
C LYS A 109 9.22 29.14 -18.09
N ASN A 110 10.37 28.48 -18.20
CA ASN A 110 11.18 28.06 -17.04
C ASN A 110 11.64 29.19 -16.09
N LYS A 111 11.66 30.44 -16.56
CA LYS A 111 12.00 31.63 -15.75
C LYS A 111 10.81 32.20 -14.98
N TYR A 112 9.59 31.71 -15.23
CA TYR A 112 8.39 32.23 -14.56
C TYR A 112 8.39 31.80 -13.09
N THR A 113 7.98 32.70 -12.22
CA THR A 113 7.93 32.43 -10.77
C THR A 113 6.56 31.91 -10.36
N ILE A 114 6.53 30.93 -9.46
CA ILE A 114 5.27 30.38 -8.94
C ILE A 114 4.65 31.39 -7.96
N ILE A 115 3.42 31.82 -8.24
CA ILE A 115 2.67 32.74 -7.37
C ILE A 115 2.28 32.06 -6.05
N LYS A 116 2.46 32.77 -4.93
CA LYS A 116 2.05 32.31 -3.60
C LYS A 116 0.54 32.34 -3.44
N GLU A 117 -0.01 31.44 -2.63
CA GLU A 117 -1.46 31.34 -2.40
C GLU A 117 -2.12 32.65 -1.92
N GLU A 118 -1.44 33.42 -1.08
CA GLU A 118 -1.94 34.72 -0.61
C GLU A 118 -2.11 35.71 -1.77
N ASP A 119 -1.13 35.75 -2.66
CA ASP A 119 -1.13 36.60 -3.85
C ASP A 119 -2.15 36.14 -4.90
N LYS A 120 -2.45 34.83 -4.97
CA LYS A 120 -3.53 34.29 -5.82
C LYS A 120 -4.87 34.92 -5.46
N ILE A 121 -5.23 34.93 -4.18
CA ILE A 121 -6.50 35.50 -3.69
C ILE A 121 -6.55 37.00 -3.97
N ILE A 122 -5.45 37.72 -3.74
CA ILE A 122 -5.36 39.17 -4.03
C ILE A 122 -5.59 39.45 -5.52
N THR A 123 -4.97 38.66 -6.39
CA THR A 123 -5.08 38.82 -7.85
C THR A 123 -6.49 38.48 -8.33
N ILE A 124 -7.10 37.41 -7.83
CA ILE A 124 -8.50 37.05 -8.09
C ILE A 124 -9.44 38.18 -7.66
N ASN A 125 -9.23 38.78 -6.48
CA ASN A 125 -10.04 39.91 -6.00
C ASN A 125 -9.97 41.13 -6.93
N LYS A 126 -8.79 41.42 -7.51
CA LYS A 126 -8.64 42.45 -8.55
C LYS A 126 -9.45 42.09 -9.79
N CYS A 127 -9.34 40.86 -10.28
CA CYS A 127 -10.07 40.39 -11.46
C CYS A 127 -11.60 40.42 -11.26
N ILE A 128 -12.09 40.06 -10.06
CA ILE A 128 -13.52 40.13 -9.71
C ILE A 128 -14.03 41.56 -9.87
N LYS A 129 -13.29 42.55 -9.37
CA LYS A 129 -13.69 43.97 -9.47
C LYS A 129 -13.83 44.39 -10.94
N THR A 130 -12.85 44.04 -11.78
CA THR A 130 -12.86 44.36 -13.22
C THR A 130 -14.01 43.67 -13.96
N ILE A 131 -14.24 42.38 -13.71
CA ILE A 131 -15.24 41.58 -14.44
C ILE A 131 -16.67 41.85 -13.97
N LYS A 132 -16.85 42.30 -12.73
CA LYS A 132 -18.18 42.64 -12.17
C LYS A 132 -18.88 43.72 -13.00
N GLU A 133 -18.14 44.61 -13.66
CA GLU A 133 -18.71 45.62 -14.56
C GLU A 133 -19.43 45.00 -15.77
N ARG A 134 -18.89 43.91 -16.32
CA ARG A 134 -19.46 43.17 -17.45
C ARG A 134 -20.63 42.26 -17.03
N TYR A 135 -20.66 41.83 -15.77
CA TYR A 135 -21.62 40.86 -15.25
C TYR A 135 -22.37 41.36 -13.98
N LYS A 136 -22.92 42.57 -14.04
CA LYS A 136 -23.50 43.30 -12.88
C LYS A 136 -24.52 42.51 -12.05
N ASN A 137 -25.29 41.62 -12.68
CA ASN A 137 -26.38 40.89 -12.02
C ASN A 137 -25.94 39.55 -11.37
N LEU A 138 -24.68 39.14 -11.54
CA LEU A 138 -24.21 37.85 -11.03
C LEU A 138 -23.70 37.96 -9.60
N LYS A 139 -24.49 37.45 -8.64
CA LYS A 139 -24.14 37.42 -7.20
C LYS A 139 -22.86 36.65 -6.87
N ILE A 140 -22.41 35.77 -7.77
CA ILE A 140 -21.22 34.94 -7.57
C ILE A 140 -19.91 35.74 -7.72
N LEU A 141 -19.93 36.84 -8.47
CA LEU A 141 -18.78 37.74 -8.64
C LEU A 141 -18.72 38.74 -7.48
N ASP A 142 -18.46 38.20 -6.31
CA ASP A 142 -18.33 38.96 -5.08
C ASP A 142 -17.09 38.52 -4.31
N LEU A 143 -16.45 39.47 -3.62
CA LEU A 143 -15.22 39.23 -2.87
C LEU A 143 -15.39 38.17 -1.77
N LYS A 144 -16.60 38.04 -1.21
CA LYS A 144 -16.91 36.98 -0.24
C LYS A 144 -16.77 35.56 -0.81
N TYR A 145 -16.87 35.41 -2.13
CA TYR A 145 -16.74 34.12 -2.83
C TYR A 145 -15.36 33.93 -3.48
N SER A 146 -14.40 34.80 -3.18
CA SER A 146 -13.03 34.72 -3.72
C SER A 146 -12.41 33.34 -3.57
N ARG A 147 -12.45 32.74 -2.36
CA ARG A 147 -11.94 31.38 -2.12
C ARG A 147 -12.61 30.33 -3.00
N PHE A 148 -13.95 30.37 -3.11
CA PHE A 148 -14.69 29.47 -3.98
C PHE A 148 -14.31 29.64 -5.45
N LEU A 149 -14.16 30.89 -5.92
CA LEU A 149 -13.78 31.19 -7.29
C LEU A 149 -12.36 30.74 -7.61
N THR A 150 -11.41 30.97 -6.69
CA THR A 150 -10.03 30.47 -6.81
C THR A 150 -10.00 28.95 -6.90
N ASP A 151 -10.73 28.26 -6.01
CA ASP A 151 -10.82 26.80 -6.00
C ASP A 151 -11.54 26.23 -7.25
N GLU A 152 -12.57 26.92 -7.77
CA GLU A 152 -13.20 26.53 -9.02
C GLU A 152 -12.26 26.73 -10.22
N ILE A 153 -11.49 27.81 -10.27
CA ILE A 153 -10.48 28.05 -11.31
C ILE A 153 -9.39 26.96 -11.25
N LYS A 154 -8.88 26.66 -10.05
CA LYS A 154 -7.97 25.53 -9.82
C LYS A 154 -8.55 24.24 -10.37
N TRP A 155 -9.81 23.93 -10.05
CA TRP A 155 -10.47 22.74 -10.55
C TRP A 155 -10.58 22.71 -12.09
N ILE A 156 -10.93 23.83 -12.74
CA ILE A 156 -11.01 23.95 -14.20
C ILE A 156 -9.66 23.59 -14.83
N LYS A 157 -8.57 24.17 -14.31
CA LYS A 157 -7.19 23.89 -14.78
C LYS A 157 -6.78 22.45 -14.52
N CYS A 158 -6.98 21.92 -13.32
CA CYS A 158 -6.71 20.52 -12.97
C CYS A 158 -7.47 19.50 -13.84
N CYS A 159 -8.58 19.91 -14.47
CA CYS A 159 -9.38 19.11 -15.38
C CYS A 159 -9.03 19.30 -16.88
N ASN A 160 -8.07 20.17 -17.20
CA ASN A 160 -7.68 20.57 -18.55
C ASN A 160 -8.85 21.13 -19.38
N TYR A 161 -9.71 21.96 -18.77
CA TYR A 161 -10.80 22.63 -19.48
C TYR A 161 -10.33 23.97 -20.06
N ASN A 162 -9.67 23.92 -21.21
CA ASN A 162 -9.07 25.10 -21.83
C ASN A 162 -10.04 25.89 -22.73
N THR A 163 -11.23 25.35 -22.99
CA THR A 163 -12.28 26.01 -23.77
C THR A 163 -13.54 26.21 -22.95
N ILE A 164 -14.27 27.28 -23.29
CA ILE A 164 -15.53 27.62 -22.63
C ILE A 164 -16.56 26.49 -22.75
N ASP A 165 -16.66 25.86 -23.92
CA ASP A 165 -17.62 24.80 -24.19
C ASP A 165 -17.34 23.54 -23.36
N ALA A 166 -16.06 23.21 -23.18
CA ALA A 166 -15.65 22.09 -22.33
C ALA A 166 -16.05 22.33 -20.87
N TYR A 167 -15.81 23.54 -20.34
CA TYR A 167 -16.22 23.86 -18.98
C TYR A 167 -17.74 23.98 -18.81
N GLN A 168 -18.46 24.53 -19.80
CA GLN A 168 -19.91 24.68 -19.74
C GLN A 168 -20.64 23.34 -19.69
N SER A 169 -20.13 22.34 -20.43
CA SER A 169 -20.68 20.98 -20.47
C SER A 169 -20.17 20.07 -19.33
N ALA A 170 -19.11 20.47 -18.64
CA ALA A 170 -18.42 19.66 -17.63
C ALA A 170 -19.32 19.17 -16.48
N ASP A 171 -19.13 17.90 -16.12
CA ASP A 171 -19.69 17.29 -14.92
C ASP A 171 -18.82 17.57 -13.69
N ARG A 172 -19.35 18.39 -12.77
CA ARG A 172 -18.74 18.75 -11.48
C ARG A 172 -18.89 17.63 -10.43
N THR A 173 -18.79 16.37 -10.85
CA THR A 173 -18.89 15.20 -9.97
C THR A 173 -17.80 15.22 -8.91
N GLY A 174 -18.16 14.94 -7.65
CA GLY A 174 -17.22 14.92 -6.52
C GLY A 174 -16.97 16.28 -5.86
N ARG A 175 -17.35 17.39 -6.49
CA ARG A 175 -17.22 18.74 -5.92
C ARG A 175 -18.27 18.96 -4.84
N LYS A 176 -17.83 19.16 -3.59
CA LYS A 176 -18.69 19.53 -2.46
C LYS A 176 -18.36 20.96 -2.03
N VAL A 177 -19.40 21.79 -1.87
CA VAL A 177 -19.27 23.17 -1.38
C VAL A 177 -20.01 23.24 -0.05
N LYS A 178 -19.36 23.74 1.01
CA LYS A 178 -20.05 23.92 2.30
C LYS A 178 -21.04 25.08 2.20
N LYS A 179 -22.11 25.01 2.99
CA LYS A 179 -23.14 26.07 3.02
C LYS A 179 -22.49 27.39 3.44
N GLY A 180 -22.66 28.43 2.62
CA GLY A 180 -22.11 29.77 2.88
C GLY A 180 -20.80 30.09 2.14
N GLU A 181 -20.05 29.09 1.71
CA GLU A 181 -18.76 29.30 1.02
C GLU A 181 -18.92 29.58 -0.49
N GLY A 182 -20.07 29.24 -1.07
CA GLY A 182 -20.35 29.44 -2.49
C GLY A 182 -21.69 28.82 -2.91
N PRO A 183 -22.01 28.83 -4.21
CA PRO A 183 -23.20 28.17 -4.72
C PRO A 183 -23.08 26.64 -4.57
N LEU A 184 -24.09 26.02 -3.96
CA LEU A 184 -24.17 24.56 -3.81
C LEU A 184 -24.15 23.83 -5.16
N ARG A 185 -24.68 24.47 -6.22
CA ARG A 185 -24.69 23.94 -7.58
C ARG A 185 -24.41 25.03 -8.60
N LEU A 186 -23.52 24.75 -9.55
CA LEU A 186 -23.33 25.53 -10.77
C LEU A 186 -23.99 24.79 -11.94
N LEU A 187 -25.07 25.37 -12.47
CA LEU A 187 -25.78 24.84 -13.64
C LEU A 187 -24.86 24.83 -14.87
N LYS A 188 -24.99 23.78 -15.69
CA LYS A 188 -24.34 23.71 -17.01
C LYS A 188 -24.86 24.82 -17.91
N ASN A 189 -24.06 25.25 -18.88
CA ASN A 189 -24.43 26.27 -19.88
C ASN A 189 -24.98 27.56 -19.25
N SER A 190 -24.45 27.97 -18.09
CA SER A 190 -24.94 29.13 -17.34
C SER A 190 -24.03 30.35 -17.49
N LYS A 191 -24.60 31.54 -17.38
CA LYS A 191 -23.84 32.80 -17.31
C LYS A 191 -22.85 32.83 -16.14
N SER A 192 -23.15 32.13 -15.05
CA SER A 192 -22.24 31.99 -13.91
C SER A 192 -20.96 31.25 -14.30
N ARG A 193 -21.06 30.12 -15.04
CA ARG A 193 -19.87 29.41 -15.54
C ARG A 193 -19.11 30.25 -16.56
N GLU A 194 -19.82 30.91 -17.47
CA GLU A 194 -19.19 31.83 -18.43
C GLU A 194 -18.36 32.92 -17.72
N ALA A 195 -18.93 33.54 -16.69
CA ALA A 195 -18.24 34.54 -15.90
C ALA A 195 -17.02 33.98 -15.14
N ILE A 196 -17.11 32.77 -14.56
CA ILE A 196 -15.98 32.11 -13.89
C ILE A 196 -14.86 31.81 -14.90
N PHE A 197 -15.21 31.35 -16.11
CA PHE A 197 -14.22 31.07 -17.15
C PHE A 197 -13.51 32.34 -17.60
N ASN A 198 -14.25 33.42 -17.84
CA ASN A 198 -13.66 34.72 -18.17
C ASN A 198 -12.83 35.28 -17.01
N LEU A 199 -13.20 35.00 -15.75
CA LEU A 199 -12.39 35.30 -14.58
C LEU A 199 -11.06 34.55 -14.60
N MET A 200 -11.06 33.26 -14.94
CA MET A 200 -9.83 32.48 -15.15
C MET A 200 -8.95 33.09 -16.23
N LEU A 201 -9.52 33.45 -17.40
CA LEU A 201 -8.74 34.05 -18.49
C LEU A 201 -8.11 35.38 -18.09
N SER A 202 -8.87 36.25 -17.41
CA SER A 202 -8.34 37.51 -16.89
C SER A 202 -7.26 37.30 -15.84
N TYR A 203 -7.42 36.30 -14.96
CA TYR A 203 -6.43 35.94 -13.96
C TYR A 203 -5.13 35.45 -14.61
N ASN A 204 -5.22 34.51 -15.56
CA ASN A 204 -4.08 34.00 -16.31
C ASN A 204 -3.33 35.11 -17.05
N LYS A 205 -4.06 36.05 -17.66
CA LYS A 205 -3.46 37.20 -18.35
C LYS A 205 -2.62 38.06 -17.40
N ILE A 206 -3.14 38.38 -16.21
CA ILE A 206 -2.38 39.15 -15.22
C ILE A 206 -1.14 38.39 -14.76
N LEU A 207 -1.23 37.07 -14.54
CA LEU A 207 -0.05 36.27 -14.19
C LEU A 207 1.01 36.34 -15.29
N GLU A 208 0.59 36.16 -16.55
CA GLU A 208 1.48 36.16 -17.70
C GLU A 208 2.20 37.51 -17.88
N GLU A 209 1.49 38.63 -17.74
CA GLU A 209 2.05 39.99 -17.80
C GLU A 209 3.11 40.25 -16.71
N ASN A 210 3.04 39.54 -15.58
CA ASN A 210 3.98 39.66 -14.46
C ASN A 210 5.04 38.55 -14.43
N HIS A 211 5.14 37.73 -15.49
CA HIS A 211 6.02 36.55 -15.53
C HIS A 211 5.79 35.58 -14.36
N LEU A 212 4.53 35.42 -13.95
CA LEU A 212 4.08 34.50 -12.92
C LEU A 212 3.30 33.33 -13.51
N VAL A 213 3.33 32.20 -12.83
CA VAL A 213 2.45 31.04 -13.09
C VAL A 213 1.90 30.51 -11.77
N ASP A 214 0.70 29.94 -11.78
CA ASP A 214 0.25 29.11 -10.66
C ASP A 214 0.68 27.65 -10.86
N SER A 215 0.51 26.85 -9.81
CA SER A 215 0.84 25.43 -9.81
C SER A 215 0.09 24.67 -10.91
N GLU A 216 -1.18 25.01 -11.15
CA GLU A 216 -2.01 24.30 -12.11
C GLU A 216 -1.63 24.63 -13.57
N GLU A 217 -1.23 25.88 -13.85
CA GLU A 217 -0.71 26.32 -15.14
C GLU A 217 0.67 25.69 -15.40
N ARG A 218 1.51 25.60 -14.38
CA ARG A 218 2.80 24.91 -14.45
C ARG A 218 2.63 23.45 -14.90
N ASP A 219 1.64 22.74 -14.35
CA ASP A 219 1.31 21.38 -14.75
C ASP A 219 0.87 21.31 -16.22
N LEU A 220 0.06 22.27 -16.69
CA LEU A 220 -0.37 22.36 -18.09
C LEU A 220 0.81 22.63 -19.05
N ILE A 221 1.73 23.51 -18.67
CA ILE A 221 2.95 23.81 -19.44
C ILE A 221 3.85 22.56 -19.52
N ALA A 222 4.02 21.85 -18.41
CA ALA A 222 4.77 20.60 -18.39
C ALA A 222 4.13 19.54 -19.29
N LEU A 223 2.80 19.41 -19.27
CA LEU A 223 2.06 18.50 -20.17
C LEU A 223 2.31 18.84 -21.65
N ASP A 224 2.26 20.12 -22.01
CA ASP A 224 2.47 20.55 -23.40
C ASP A 224 3.90 20.24 -23.87
N TYR A 225 4.90 20.52 -23.02
CA TYR A 225 6.29 20.16 -23.29
C TYR A 225 6.46 18.65 -23.51
N ILE A 226 5.85 17.81 -22.66
CA ILE A 226 5.97 16.35 -22.72
C ILE A 226 5.34 15.76 -23.98
N LYS A 227 4.24 16.35 -24.49
CA LYS A 227 3.59 15.87 -25.72
C LYS A 227 4.53 15.87 -26.93
N ASN A 228 5.52 16.77 -26.94
CA ASN A 228 6.49 16.93 -28.02
C ASN A 228 7.79 16.13 -27.80
N LEU A 229 7.91 15.34 -26.72
CA LEU A 229 9.10 14.53 -26.45
C LEU A 229 9.14 13.25 -27.28
N ASN A 230 10.32 12.96 -27.82
CA ASN A 230 10.61 11.70 -28.52
C ASN A 230 10.94 10.55 -27.55
N ASN A 231 11.68 10.85 -26.48
CA ASN A 231 12.12 9.85 -25.51
C ASN A 231 11.04 9.63 -24.46
N LYS A 232 10.38 8.47 -24.54
CA LYS A 232 9.25 8.08 -23.69
C LYS A 232 9.51 6.75 -23.01
N VAL A 233 8.83 6.53 -21.90
CA VAL A 233 8.97 5.32 -21.06
C VAL A 233 8.16 4.17 -21.63
N THR A 234 8.67 2.95 -21.52
CA THR A 234 7.99 1.75 -22.04
C THR A 234 6.94 1.21 -21.09
N HIS A 235 7.25 1.15 -19.79
CA HIS A 235 6.30 0.71 -18.78
C HIS A 235 6.15 1.73 -17.66
N ILE A 236 4.91 1.97 -17.24
CA ILE A 236 4.62 2.90 -16.15
C ILE A 236 3.79 2.19 -15.08
N ILE A 237 4.16 2.38 -13.82
CA ILE A 237 3.37 1.98 -12.66
C ILE A 237 3.00 3.26 -11.91
N VAL A 238 1.71 3.48 -11.70
CA VAL A 238 1.18 4.66 -11.01
C VAL A 238 0.63 4.22 -9.67
N ASP A 239 1.39 4.48 -8.60
CA ASP A 239 0.95 4.24 -7.24
C ASP A 239 0.06 5.37 -6.72
N GLU A 240 -0.91 5.00 -5.89
CA GLU A 240 -1.89 5.92 -5.29
C GLU A 240 -2.57 6.86 -6.32
N PHE A 241 -2.88 6.35 -7.52
CA PHE A 241 -3.34 7.20 -8.64
C PHE A 241 -4.64 7.95 -8.36
N GLN A 242 -5.43 7.53 -7.37
CA GLN A 242 -6.67 8.22 -6.99
C GLN A 242 -6.44 9.66 -6.50
N ASN A 243 -5.22 9.99 -6.06
CA ASN A 243 -4.83 11.34 -5.63
C ASN A 243 -4.45 12.26 -6.81
N PHE A 244 -4.34 11.74 -8.04
CA PHE A 244 -3.90 12.53 -9.19
C PHE A 244 -5.04 13.39 -9.75
N THR A 245 -4.70 14.62 -10.15
CA THR A 245 -5.58 15.45 -11.00
C THR A 245 -5.65 14.86 -12.42
N LYS A 246 -6.59 15.36 -13.25
CA LYS A 246 -6.70 14.88 -14.63
C LYS A 246 -5.46 15.26 -15.45
N VAL A 247 -4.97 16.50 -15.29
CA VAL A 247 -3.73 16.97 -15.95
C VAL A 247 -2.53 16.13 -15.53
N GLN A 248 -2.37 15.86 -14.23
CA GLN A 248 -1.31 14.99 -13.72
C GLN A 248 -1.36 13.58 -14.31
N PHE A 249 -2.55 13.01 -14.44
CA PHE A 249 -2.71 11.72 -15.09
C PHE A 249 -2.41 11.79 -16.60
N GLU A 250 -2.81 12.86 -17.28
CA GLU A 250 -2.48 13.09 -18.69
C GLU A 250 -0.97 13.26 -18.91
N ILE A 251 -0.24 13.87 -17.97
CA ILE A 251 1.23 13.95 -17.97
C ILE A 251 1.83 12.55 -17.96
N VAL A 252 1.41 11.72 -17.00
CA VAL A 252 1.90 10.34 -16.87
C VAL A 252 1.58 9.53 -18.13
N LYS A 253 0.39 9.70 -18.69
CA LYS A 253 0.00 9.04 -19.94
C LYS A 253 0.83 9.52 -21.13
N ALA A 254 1.15 10.80 -21.21
CA ALA A 254 1.94 11.38 -22.30
C ALA A 254 3.40 10.90 -22.30
N LEU A 255 3.93 10.51 -21.12
CA LEU A 255 5.24 9.90 -20.95
C LEU A 255 5.32 8.44 -21.42
N LEU A 256 4.19 7.74 -21.58
CA LEU A 256 4.18 6.38 -22.10
C LEU A 256 4.43 6.38 -23.61
N ASN A 257 5.33 5.53 -24.08
CA ASN A 257 5.56 5.34 -25.50
C ASN A 257 4.44 4.52 -26.16
N ASN A 258 4.40 4.52 -27.50
CA ASN A 258 3.38 3.83 -28.28
C ASN A 258 3.83 2.41 -28.70
N LYS A 259 4.75 1.78 -27.95
CA LYS A 259 5.17 0.42 -28.29
C LYS A 259 4.03 -0.57 -28.01
N ASP A 260 3.85 -1.56 -28.88
CA ASP A 260 2.77 -2.56 -28.74
C ASP A 260 2.85 -3.35 -27.42
N TYR A 261 4.05 -3.42 -26.84
CA TYR A 261 4.33 -4.07 -25.57
C TYR A 261 4.45 -3.10 -24.39
N GLY A 262 4.20 -1.81 -24.59
CA GLY A 262 4.13 -0.85 -23.49
C GLY A 262 3.00 -1.20 -22.51
N SER A 263 3.19 -0.90 -21.22
CA SER A 263 2.16 -1.22 -20.22
C SER A 263 2.02 -0.16 -19.14
N MET A 264 0.80 0.00 -18.63
CA MET A 264 0.51 0.89 -17.52
C MET A 264 -0.24 0.13 -16.42
N LEU A 265 0.33 0.08 -15.21
CA LEU A 265 -0.35 -0.48 -14.04
C LEU A 265 -0.82 0.66 -13.14
N LEU A 266 -2.13 0.74 -12.90
CA LEU A 266 -2.74 1.71 -12.00
C LEU A 266 -3.02 1.06 -10.66
N VAL A 267 -2.45 1.58 -9.58
CA VAL A 267 -2.63 1.04 -8.23
C VAL A 267 -3.53 1.96 -7.39
N ASN A 268 -4.69 1.44 -6.98
CA ASN A 268 -5.71 2.18 -6.24
C ASN A 268 -5.81 1.70 -4.79
N SER A 269 -5.68 2.63 -3.85
CA SER A 269 -6.03 2.42 -2.46
C SER A 269 -7.44 2.96 -2.20
N GLN A 270 -8.43 2.06 -2.04
CA GLN A 270 -9.85 2.45 -2.05
C GLN A 270 -10.26 3.42 -0.93
N ASP A 271 -9.46 3.53 0.14
CA ASP A 271 -9.83 4.24 1.36
C ASP A 271 -9.12 5.60 1.54
N ASN A 272 -8.16 5.97 0.67
CA ASN A 272 -7.30 7.14 0.84
C ASN A 272 -7.34 8.10 -0.36
N ASN A 273 -8.43 8.84 -0.55
CA ASN A 273 -8.39 10.02 -1.43
C ASN A 273 -8.18 11.28 -0.59
N THR A 274 -6.95 11.80 -0.65
CA THR A 274 -6.54 13.00 0.11
C THR A 274 -6.64 14.28 -0.72
N ASN A 275 -6.69 14.17 -2.05
CA ASN A 275 -6.72 15.33 -2.93
C ASN A 275 -8.16 15.73 -3.29
N PRO A 276 -8.67 16.88 -2.84
CA PRO A 276 -10.02 17.34 -3.17
C PRO A 276 -10.23 17.61 -4.67
N ASN A 277 -9.15 17.81 -5.43
CA ASN A 277 -9.15 18.00 -6.88
C ASN A 277 -8.74 16.73 -7.65
N GLY A 278 -8.62 15.58 -6.96
CA GLY A 278 -8.37 14.29 -7.59
C GLY A 278 -9.47 13.94 -8.58
N TRP A 279 -9.09 13.45 -9.77
CA TRP A 279 -10.06 13.19 -10.83
C TRP A 279 -10.88 11.92 -10.59
N PHE A 280 -10.28 10.92 -9.94
CA PHE A 280 -10.82 9.57 -9.77
C PHE A 280 -11.69 9.45 -8.52
N VAL A 281 -12.90 10.02 -8.58
CA VAL A 281 -13.91 9.96 -7.52
C VAL A 281 -15.01 8.94 -7.80
N LYS A 282 -15.73 8.52 -6.74
CA LYS A 282 -16.90 7.63 -6.86
C LYS A 282 -17.89 8.20 -7.88
N GLY A 283 -18.28 7.38 -8.86
CA GLY A 283 -19.21 7.75 -9.93
C GLY A 283 -18.56 8.19 -11.24
N ARG A 284 -17.24 8.41 -11.31
CA ARG A 284 -16.52 8.61 -12.57
C ARG A 284 -15.92 7.31 -13.10
N LYS A 285 -16.10 7.05 -14.39
CA LYS A 285 -15.52 5.89 -15.09
C LYS A 285 -14.11 6.22 -15.60
N LEU A 286 -13.21 5.23 -15.61
CA LEU A 286 -11.84 5.38 -16.10
C LEU A 286 -11.76 5.78 -17.59
N ASN A 287 -12.79 5.43 -18.37
CA ASN A 287 -12.90 5.83 -19.77
C ASN A 287 -12.91 7.35 -19.99
N SER A 288 -13.22 8.14 -18.95
CA SER A 288 -13.22 9.60 -19.03
C SER A 288 -11.86 10.22 -19.36
N ILE A 289 -10.77 9.43 -19.32
CA ILE A 289 -9.40 9.87 -19.64
C ILE A 289 -8.81 9.08 -20.84
N GLY A 290 -9.70 8.51 -21.66
CA GLY A 290 -9.30 7.76 -22.86
C GLY A 290 -8.52 6.49 -22.54
N ILE A 291 -8.84 5.83 -21.42
CA ILE A 291 -8.44 4.44 -21.15
C ILE A 291 -9.58 3.54 -21.61
N ASP A 292 -9.28 2.49 -22.36
CA ASP A 292 -10.31 1.60 -22.95
C ASP A 292 -11.18 0.94 -21.86
N THR A 293 -12.43 0.67 -22.20
CA THR A 293 -13.46 0.00 -21.38
C THR A 293 -13.04 -1.36 -20.82
N LYS A 294 -12.13 -2.07 -21.49
CA LYS A 294 -11.74 -3.45 -21.17
C LYS A 294 -10.44 -3.54 -20.36
N ILE A 295 -10.31 -2.72 -19.31
CA ILE A 295 -9.14 -2.78 -18.41
C ILE A 295 -9.25 -4.04 -17.53
N LYS A 296 -8.20 -4.85 -17.51
CA LYS A 296 -8.10 -5.95 -16.57
C LYS A 296 -7.94 -5.41 -15.15
N THR A 297 -8.91 -5.73 -14.29
CA THR A 297 -8.91 -5.31 -12.89
C THR A 297 -8.56 -6.48 -11.98
N TYR A 298 -7.63 -6.27 -11.07
CA TYR A 298 -7.27 -7.18 -9.99
C TYR A 298 -7.69 -6.58 -8.66
N SER A 299 -8.13 -7.42 -7.74
CA SER A 299 -8.55 -7.00 -6.41
C SER A 299 -7.87 -7.84 -5.36
N LEU A 300 -7.05 -7.20 -4.54
CA LEU A 300 -6.43 -7.79 -3.36
C LEU A 300 -7.42 -7.68 -2.21
N LYS A 301 -7.85 -8.83 -1.69
CA LYS A 301 -8.83 -8.93 -0.60
C LYS A 301 -8.16 -9.00 0.77
N ASN A 302 -7.00 -9.64 0.82
CA ASN A 302 -6.23 -9.82 2.06
C ASN A 302 -5.62 -8.48 2.46
N THR A 303 -5.83 -8.09 3.70
CA THR A 303 -5.15 -6.97 4.34
C THR A 303 -4.09 -7.53 5.26
N TYR A 304 -2.89 -6.99 5.15
CA TYR A 304 -1.77 -7.27 6.03
C TYR A 304 -1.60 -6.00 6.85
N THR A 305 -2.48 -5.74 7.83
CA THR A 305 -2.29 -4.58 8.73
C THR A 305 -1.03 -4.83 9.58
N ASP A 306 -0.21 -3.81 9.86
CA ASP A 306 -0.55 -2.67 10.73
C ASP A 306 0.08 -1.33 10.25
N SER A 307 -0.56 -0.58 9.32
CA SER A 307 0.03 0.65 8.75
C SER A 307 -0.86 1.90 8.73
N LEU A 308 -2.09 1.81 9.27
CA LEU A 308 -3.05 2.92 9.27
C LEU A 308 -2.78 3.95 10.37
N GLU A 309 -2.48 3.52 11.61
CA GLU A 309 -2.10 4.45 12.70
C GLU A 309 -0.74 5.14 12.43
N LEU A 310 0.17 4.47 11.72
CA LEU A 310 1.51 4.98 11.43
C LEU A 310 1.53 5.98 10.26
N LYS A 311 0.65 5.81 9.25
CA LYS A 311 0.49 6.79 8.16
C LYS A 311 -0.11 8.12 8.63
N GLU A 312 -0.99 8.11 9.62
CA GLU A 312 -1.50 9.35 10.23
C GLU A 312 -0.42 10.07 11.06
N LYS A 313 0.41 9.34 11.81
CA LYS A 313 1.56 9.92 12.54
C LYS A 313 2.61 10.50 11.59
N VAL A 314 2.89 9.82 10.47
CA VAL A 314 3.79 10.29 9.40
C VAL A 314 3.30 11.58 8.73
N ASN A 315 2.02 11.68 8.39
CA ASN A 315 1.46 12.88 7.76
C ASN A 315 1.49 14.11 8.69
N ASN A 316 1.55 13.90 10.01
CA ASN A 316 1.66 14.98 10.99
C ASN A 316 3.11 15.48 11.21
N LEU A 317 4.11 14.83 10.62
CA LEU A 317 5.55 15.12 10.79
C LEU A 317 6.17 15.87 9.59
N GLU A 318 5.44 16.78 8.94
CA GLU A 318 5.95 17.64 7.85
C GLU A 318 7.01 18.69 8.29
N ARG A 319 7.75 18.46 9.39
CA ARG A 319 8.73 19.42 9.94
C ARG A 319 10.08 18.82 10.39
N VAL A 320 10.38 17.57 10.07
CA VAL A 320 11.57 16.88 10.61
C VAL A 320 12.58 16.52 9.51
N ASN A 321 13.87 16.56 9.87
CA ASN A 321 15.02 16.31 8.98
C ASN A 321 15.05 14.88 8.40
N THR A 322 15.74 14.74 7.27
CA THR A 322 15.78 13.53 6.42
C THR A 322 16.32 12.27 7.10
N GLU A 323 17.22 12.39 8.08
CA GLU A 323 17.82 11.26 8.81
C GLU A 323 16.85 10.63 9.82
N GLU A 324 16.16 11.45 10.63
CA GLU A 324 15.14 10.95 11.57
C GLU A 324 13.93 10.35 10.84
N LYS A 325 13.62 10.90 9.65
CA LYS A 325 12.61 10.33 8.75
C LYS A 325 12.99 8.91 8.31
N ASN A 326 14.24 8.71 7.91
CA ASN A 326 14.72 7.42 7.43
C ASN A 326 14.74 6.35 8.52
N ASN A 327 15.21 6.69 9.73
CA ASN A 327 15.20 5.82 10.90
C ASN A 327 13.77 5.45 11.33
N TYR A 328 12.82 6.38 11.24
CA TYR A 328 11.41 6.12 11.58
C TYR A 328 10.71 5.21 10.56
N TYR A 329 11.03 5.33 9.26
CA TYR A 329 10.49 4.38 8.27
C TYR A 329 11.11 3.00 8.38
N GLU A 330 12.38 2.91 8.77
CA GLU A 330 13.02 1.63 9.06
C GLU A 330 12.34 0.94 10.24
N SER A 331 12.07 1.66 11.35
CA SER A 331 11.36 1.09 12.51
C SER A 331 9.91 0.69 12.19
N VAL A 332 9.18 1.47 11.38
CA VAL A 332 7.79 1.15 11.01
C VAL A 332 7.65 -0.06 10.08
N LEU A 333 8.66 -0.32 9.24
CA LEU A 333 8.66 -1.47 8.32
C LEU A 333 9.33 -2.71 8.89
N SER A 334 10.06 -2.56 10.00
CA SER A 334 10.73 -3.64 10.70
C SER A 334 9.90 -4.20 11.86
N ILE A 335 8.91 -3.48 12.37
CA ILE A 335 8.15 -3.93 13.53
C ILE A 335 7.05 -4.95 13.16
N GLU A 336 7.03 -6.09 13.86
CA GLU A 336 5.94 -7.07 13.85
C GLU A 336 5.25 -7.13 15.22
N THR A 337 3.91 -7.13 15.22
CA THR A 337 3.10 -7.26 16.43
C THR A 337 2.52 -8.67 16.55
N PHE A 338 2.58 -9.24 17.75
CA PHE A 338 2.09 -10.57 18.06
C PHE A 338 1.29 -10.58 19.37
N GLU A 339 0.38 -11.53 19.50
CA GLU A 339 -0.28 -11.88 20.76
C GLU A 339 0.22 -13.26 21.20
N TYR A 340 0.84 -13.34 22.37
CA TYR A 340 1.15 -14.60 23.03
C TYR A 340 0.05 -14.99 24.01
N HIS A 341 -0.54 -16.16 23.80
CA HIS A 341 -1.50 -16.78 24.69
C HIS A 341 -0.83 -17.91 25.48
N ASP A 342 -0.69 -17.73 26.79
CA ASP A 342 -0.20 -18.77 27.70
C ASP A 342 -1.34 -19.72 28.07
N ILE A 343 -1.33 -20.91 27.46
CA ILE A 343 -2.39 -21.93 27.64
C ILE A 343 -2.46 -22.40 29.11
N ARG A 344 -1.32 -22.44 29.81
CA ARG A 344 -1.23 -22.99 31.18
C ARG A 344 -1.88 -22.08 32.22
N HIS A 345 -1.81 -20.77 32.01
CA HIS A 345 -2.29 -19.76 32.96
C HIS A 345 -3.48 -18.96 32.41
N ASN A 346 -3.91 -19.24 31.19
CA ASN A 346 -4.95 -18.52 30.45
C ASN A 346 -4.72 -17.00 30.44
N ARG A 347 -3.49 -16.59 30.12
CA ARG A 347 -3.08 -15.17 30.02
C ARG A 347 -2.72 -14.82 28.58
N LYS A 348 -2.89 -13.55 28.24
CA LYS A 348 -2.54 -12.99 26.95
C LYS A 348 -1.56 -11.85 27.14
N TYR A 349 -0.60 -11.77 26.24
CA TYR A 349 0.41 -10.73 26.23
C TYR A 349 0.59 -10.24 24.81
N ASP A 350 0.52 -8.93 24.61
CA ASP A 350 0.86 -8.34 23.33
C ASP A 350 2.34 -8.03 23.34
N PHE A 351 3.04 -8.37 22.26
CA PHE A 351 4.43 -8.01 22.13
C PHE A 351 4.76 -7.62 20.71
N VAL A 352 5.81 -6.82 20.62
CA VAL A 352 6.32 -6.22 19.41
C VAL A 352 7.77 -6.63 19.27
N ARG A 353 8.19 -7.05 18.08
CA ARG A 353 9.58 -7.36 17.76
C ARG A 353 10.04 -6.62 16.52
N ASP A 354 11.34 -6.30 16.44
CA ASP A 354 11.96 -5.78 15.23
C ASP A 354 12.44 -6.94 14.32
N ILE A 355 12.20 -6.86 13.01
CA ILE A 355 12.63 -7.83 12.00
C ILE A 355 14.15 -7.81 11.81
N ASN A 356 14.78 -6.65 11.98
CA ASN A 356 16.22 -6.46 11.85
C ASN A 356 16.97 -6.89 13.12
N ASP A 357 16.33 -6.78 14.29
CA ASP A 357 16.80 -7.39 15.53
C ASP A 357 15.65 -8.08 16.27
N ILE A 358 15.43 -9.36 15.94
CA ILE A 358 14.38 -10.18 16.54
C ILE A 358 14.54 -10.40 18.05
N SER A 359 15.68 -9.99 18.64
CA SER A 359 15.91 -10.01 20.09
C SER A 359 15.54 -8.72 20.80
N ASP A 360 15.15 -7.68 20.07
CA ASP A 360 14.51 -6.49 20.62
C ASP A 360 12.99 -6.73 20.73
N VAL A 361 12.51 -6.86 21.97
CA VAL A 361 11.14 -7.26 22.28
C VAL A 361 10.52 -6.33 23.30
N ILE A 362 9.42 -5.70 22.92
CA ILE A 362 8.60 -4.83 23.78
C ILE A 362 7.29 -5.55 24.09
N VAL A 363 6.96 -5.76 25.36
CA VAL A 363 5.68 -6.32 25.78
C VAL A 363 4.75 -5.20 26.21
N LYS A 364 3.52 -5.20 25.68
CA LYS A 364 2.46 -4.27 26.05
C LYS A 364 1.52 -4.94 27.03
N ASN A 365 1.47 -4.40 28.25
CA ASN A 365 0.45 -4.69 29.25
C ASN A 365 -0.50 -3.48 29.34
N GLU A 366 -1.74 -3.69 29.76
CA GLU A 366 -2.90 -2.78 29.65
C GLU A 366 -2.65 -1.26 29.85
N ASP A 367 -1.60 -0.85 30.60
CA ASP A 367 -1.17 0.56 30.76
C ASP A 367 0.37 0.79 30.73
N ARG A 368 1.20 -0.21 30.36
CA ARG A 368 2.68 -0.12 30.38
C ARG A 368 3.33 -0.88 29.23
N GLU A 369 4.38 -0.30 28.66
CA GLU A 369 5.28 -0.96 27.72
C GLU A 369 6.56 -1.33 28.47
N ASP A 370 6.84 -2.63 28.58
CA ASP A 370 8.02 -3.17 29.24
C ASP A 370 9.01 -3.64 28.16
N GLU A 371 10.19 -3.02 28.10
CA GLU A 371 11.30 -3.42 27.23
C GLU A 371 12.11 -4.53 27.90
N TYR A 372 12.40 -5.61 27.17
CA TYR A 372 13.16 -6.75 27.70
C TYR A 372 14.55 -6.81 27.09
N THR A 373 15.56 -6.90 27.94
CA THR A 373 16.93 -7.13 27.47
C THR A 373 17.11 -8.59 27.03
N LYS A 374 18.10 -8.85 26.17
CA LYS A 374 18.40 -10.21 25.66
C LYS A 374 18.60 -11.25 26.76
N ASP A 375 19.10 -10.85 27.93
CA ASP A 375 19.29 -11.72 29.09
C ASP A 375 17.97 -12.10 29.79
N GLU A 376 16.89 -11.39 29.52
CA GLU A 376 15.55 -11.67 30.04
C GLU A 376 14.68 -12.43 29.04
N LEU A 377 15.17 -12.61 27.81
CA LEU A 377 14.50 -13.31 26.73
C LEU A 377 15.01 -14.74 26.57
N LYS A 378 14.14 -15.61 26.06
CA LYS A 378 14.46 -16.99 25.66
C LYS A 378 14.28 -17.12 24.16
N GLU A 379 15.35 -17.53 23.50
CA GLU A 379 15.32 -17.91 22.08
C GLU A 379 14.60 -19.26 21.92
N LEU A 380 13.61 -19.29 21.02
CA LEU A 380 12.89 -20.47 20.58
C LEU A 380 12.99 -20.60 19.06
N VAL A 381 13.37 -21.80 18.60
CA VAL A 381 13.50 -22.12 17.18
C VAL A 381 12.13 -22.53 16.62
N VAL A 382 11.80 -22.04 15.42
CA VAL A 382 10.59 -22.40 14.67
C VAL A 382 10.91 -23.50 13.65
N TYR A 383 10.14 -24.58 13.69
CA TYR A 383 10.21 -25.67 12.71
C TYR A 383 8.96 -25.68 11.81
N ASN A 384 9.17 -26.07 10.55
CA ASN A 384 8.12 -26.19 9.53
C ASN A 384 7.20 -27.41 9.74
N ASP A 385 5.99 -27.29 9.15
CA ASP A 385 5.04 -28.36 8.84
C ASP A 385 4.54 -29.21 10.03
N ILE A 386 3.59 -28.65 10.79
CA ILE A 386 2.59 -29.46 11.51
C ILE A 386 1.21 -29.25 10.92
N ALA A 387 0.66 -30.31 10.35
CA ALA A 387 -0.71 -30.30 9.88
C ALA A 387 -1.69 -30.39 11.06
N ALA A 388 -2.54 -29.38 11.22
CA ALA A 388 -3.82 -29.50 11.88
C ALA A 388 -4.79 -30.23 10.93
N GLY A 389 -4.55 -31.53 10.76
CA GLY A 389 -5.27 -32.39 9.81
C GLY A 389 -4.64 -33.77 9.69
N GLU A 390 -4.44 -34.23 8.45
CA GLU A 390 -3.72 -35.48 8.08
C GLU A 390 -2.19 -35.32 8.26
N PRO A 391 -1.43 -36.38 8.61
CA PRO A 391 0.00 -36.28 8.88
C PRO A 391 0.85 -35.87 7.64
N ILE A 392 1.78 -34.92 7.78
CA ILE A 392 2.81 -34.56 6.78
C ILE A 392 4.23 -34.71 7.36
N LEU A 393 5.18 -35.18 6.52
CA LEU A 393 6.61 -35.37 6.80
C LEU A 393 7.26 -34.20 7.54
N ILE A 394 7.99 -34.49 8.61
CA ILE A 394 8.77 -33.51 9.38
C ILE A 394 10.02 -33.11 8.57
N ASN A 395 10.12 -31.84 8.16
CA ASN A 395 11.35 -31.28 7.62
C ASN A 395 12.14 -30.57 8.74
N PRO A 396 13.40 -30.94 9.03
CA PRO A 396 14.20 -30.33 10.11
C PRO A 396 14.72 -28.91 9.82
N ASP A 397 14.41 -28.31 8.66
CA ASP A 397 14.88 -26.97 8.31
C ASP A 397 14.27 -25.89 9.25
N ILE A 398 15.15 -25.08 9.84
CA ILE A 398 14.78 -23.93 10.68
C ILE A 398 14.11 -22.86 9.80
N GLU A 399 12.87 -22.48 10.10
CA GLU A 399 12.12 -21.46 9.34
C GLU A 399 12.36 -20.05 9.89
N ASP A 400 12.37 -19.91 11.23
CA ASP A 400 12.45 -18.63 11.93
C ASP A 400 12.88 -18.83 13.41
N LYS A 401 13.04 -17.74 14.16
CA LYS A 401 13.29 -17.73 15.60
C LYS A 401 12.41 -16.69 16.29
N PHE A 402 11.96 -17.00 17.50
CA PHE A 402 11.30 -16.04 18.39
C PHE A 402 12.13 -15.84 19.65
N TYR A 403 12.20 -14.59 20.12
CA TYR A 403 12.64 -14.27 21.47
C TYR A 403 11.40 -13.93 22.28
N ILE A 404 11.16 -14.66 23.38
CA ILE A 404 10.04 -14.37 24.28
C ILE A 404 10.52 -14.24 25.72
N PRO A 405 9.87 -13.42 26.56
CA PRO A 405 10.27 -13.26 27.95
C PRO A 405 10.36 -14.58 28.72
N LYS A 406 11.48 -14.80 29.43
CA LYS A 406 11.71 -16.02 30.22
C LYS A 406 10.61 -16.28 31.24
N PHE A 407 9.98 -15.23 31.77
CA PHE A 407 8.90 -15.39 32.76
C PHE A 407 7.64 -16.00 32.15
N TRP A 408 7.39 -15.84 30.83
CA TRP A 408 6.31 -16.55 30.14
C TRP A 408 6.52 -18.05 30.15
N LEU A 409 7.77 -18.51 30.13
CA LEU A 409 8.13 -19.93 30.18
C LEU A 409 8.52 -20.41 31.58
N LYS A 410 8.20 -19.67 32.65
CA LYS A 410 8.59 -20.06 34.01
C LYS A 410 8.11 -21.49 34.33
N GLY A 411 9.03 -22.34 34.79
CA GLY A 411 8.77 -23.74 35.10
C GLY A 411 8.66 -24.67 33.88
N VAL A 412 9.01 -24.18 32.69
CA VAL A 412 8.97 -24.92 31.43
C VAL A 412 10.29 -24.75 30.70
N ASN A 413 11.01 -25.85 30.57
CA ASN A 413 12.29 -25.92 29.86
C ASN A 413 12.11 -26.66 28.52
N ASP A 414 13.11 -26.56 27.65
CA ASP A 414 13.19 -27.30 26.39
C ASP A 414 11.97 -27.10 25.47
N CYS A 415 11.67 -25.83 25.18
CA CYS A 415 10.62 -25.46 24.25
C CYS A 415 11.14 -25.24 22.83
N PHE A 416 10.24 -25.42 21.87
CA PHE A 416 10.39 -25.05 20.48
C PHE A 416 9.04 -24.60 19.92
N ILE A 417 9.04 -24.02 18.73
CA ILE A 417 7.82 -23.52 18.09
C ILE A 417 7.54 -24.34 16.84
N LEU A 418 6.26 -24.60 16.61
CA LEU A 418 5.77 -25.27 15.42
C LEU A 418 4.73 -24.38 14.74
N LYS A 419 4.89 -24.19 13.43
CA LYS A 419 3.93 -23.45 12.63
C LYS A 419 2.77 -24.35 12.21
N VAL A 420 1.56 -23.91 12.52
CA VAL A 420 0.33 -24.66 12.27
C VAL A 420 -0.09 -24.51 10.81
N LYS A 421 -0.51 -25.63 10.22
CA LYS A 421 -1.04 -25.72 8.86
C LYS A 421 -2.37 -26.46 8.85
N GLY A 422 -3.47 -25.79 8.56
CA GLY A 422 -4.83 -26.35 8.57
C GLY A 422 -5.69 -25.85 9.73
N ASP A 423 -6.96 -26.27 9.76
CA ASP A 423 -7.99 -25.77 10.67
C ASP A 423 -8.48 -26.81 11.70
N SER A 424 -7.82 -27.98 11.87
CA SER A 424 -8.36 -29.04 12.75
C SER A 424 -8.42 -28.66 14.23
N MET A 425 -7.77 -27.58 14.65
CA MET A 425 -7.72 -27.14 16.06
C MET A 425 -8.47 -25.81 16.31
N ILE A 426 -9.33 -25.41 15.38
CA ILE A 426 -9.97 -24.08 15.39
C ILE A 426 -10.83 -23.82 16.63
N ASN A 427 -11.52 -24.83 17.19
CA ASN A 427 -12.39 -24.65 18.36
C ASN A 427 -11.63 -24.37 19.66
N VAL A 428 -10.31 -24.53 19.66
CA VAL A 428 -9.42 -24.15 20.79
C VAL A 428 -8.56 -22.94 20.46
N ASN A 429 -9.01 -22.12 19.52
CA ASN A 429 -8.34 -20.88 19.12
C ASN A 429 -6.92 -21.14 18.54
N ILE A 430 -6.72 -22.26 17.86
CA ILE A 430 -5.51 -22.54 17.08
C ILE A 430 -5.91 -22.60 15.61
N GLU A 431 -5.46 -21.61 14.85
CA GLU A 431 -5.82 -21.39 13.45
C GLU A 431 -4.65 -21.68 12.50
N ASP A 432 -4.95 -21.72 11.20
CA ASP A 432 -3.94 -21.87 10.16
C ASP A 432 -2.95 -20.69 10.19
N ASN A 433 -1.64 -20.99 10.13
CA ASN A 433 -0.52 -20.05 10.29
C ASN A 433 -0.25 -19.51 11.70
N ASP A 434 -0.95 -19.99 12.74
CA ASP A 434 -0.55 -19.72 14.12
C ASP A 434 0.77 -20.44 14.46
N TYR A 435 1.51 -19.91 15.42
CA TYR A 435 2.71 -20.54 15.97
C TYR A 435 2.37 -21.15 17.34
N VAL A 436 2.71 -22.42 17.56
CA VAL A 436 2.42 -23.11 18.83
C VAL A 436 3.74 -23.41 19.54
N VAL A 437 3.85 -22.93 20.78
CA VAL A 437 5.00 -23.21 21.64
C VAL A 437 4.80 -24.59 22.27
N ILE A 438 5.68 -25.52 21.94
CA ILE A 438 5.69 -26.90 22.43
C ILE A 438 6.80 -27.07 23.46
N ARG A 439 6.44 -27.59 24.64
CA ARG A 439 7.39 -28.12 25.63
C ARG A 439 7.73 -29.55 25.26
N LYS A 440 9.00 -29.83 24.99
CA LYS A 440 9.48 -31.17 24.62
C LYS A 440 9.31 -32.13 25.80
N GLN A 441 8.51 -33.18 25.60
CA GLN A 441 8.32 -34.27 26.56
C GLN A 441 7.61 -35.44 25.89
N TYR A 442 7.84 -36.65 26.40
CA TYR A 442 7.28 -37.88 25.82
C TYR A 442 6.01 -38.38 26.50
N ALA A 443 5.62 -37.77 27.63
CA ALA A 443 4.40 -38.11 28.36
C ALA A 443 3.40 -36.96 28.27
N ALA A 444 2.10 -37.25 28.22
CA ALA A 444 1.04 -36.24 28.27
C ALA A 444 -0.17 -36.77 29.03
N GLN A 445 -0.96 -35.86 29.59
CA GLN A 445 -2.17 -36.16 30.35
C GLN A 445 -3.40 -36.15 29.45
N ASN A 446 -4.48 -36.74 29.96
CA ASN A 446 -5.77 -36.67 29.28
C ASN A 446 -6.20 -35.21 29.09
N ASN A 447 -6.69 -34.90 27.89
CA ASN A 447 -7.03 -33.56 27.40
C ASN A 447 -5.87 -32.61 27.10
N ASP A 448 -4.60 -33.01 27.20
CA ASP A 448 -3.50 -32.14 26.75
C ASP A 448 -3.54 -31.95 25.22
N ILE A 449 -3.17 -30.76 24.75
CA ILE A 449 -2.91 -30.53 23.33
C ILE A 449 -1.47 -30.96 23.06
N VAL A 450 -1.31 -31.99 22.22
CA VAL A 450 -0.04 -32.67 21.99
C VAL A 450 0.41 -32.53 20.54
N ALA A 451 1.71 -32.32 20.36
CA ALA A 451 2.38 -32.54 19.08
C ALA A 451 2.82 -34.00 19.03
N VAL A 452 2.40 -34.71 18.00
CA VAL A 452 2.61 -36.16 17.85
C VAL A 452 3.18 -36.43 16.47
N ASP A 453 4.25 -37.22 16.43
CA ASP A 453 4.79 -37.81 15.22
C ASP A 453 4.06 -39.13 14.93
N ILE A 454 3.47 -39.24 13.75
CA ILE A 454 2.80 -40.43 13.24
C ILE A 454 3.50 -40.77 11.92
N ASP A 455 4.23 -41.89 11.89
CA ASP A 455 4.93 -42.38 10.69
C ASP A 455 5.85 -41.32 10.01
N GLY A 456 6.58 -40.54 10.82
CA GLY A 456 7.50 -39.51 10.35
C GLY A 456 6.84 -38.17 10.04
N SER A 457 5.58 -38.01 10.44
CA SER A 457 4.75 -36.85 10.15
C SER A 457 4.12 -36.24 11.41
N ALA A 458 4.33 -34.94 11.63
CA ALA A 458 3.86 -34.28 12.85
C ALA A 458 2.44 -33.71 12.72
N THR A 459 1.60 -33.95 13.74
CA THR A 459 0.23 -33.40 13.88
C THR A 459 0.02 -32.79 15.26
N LEU A 460 -0.84 -31.77 15.34
CA LEU A 460 -1.33 -31.21 16.60
C LEU A 460 -2.77 -31.67 16.86
N LYS A 461 -3.02 -32.31 18.01
CA LYS A 461 -4.34 -32.85 18.41
C LYS A 461 -4.50 -32.83 19.93
N ARG A 462 -5.74 -32.97 20.42
CA ARG A 462 -6.00 -33.20 21.85
C ARG A 462 -5.89 -34.69 22.18
N LEU A 463 -5.12 -35.03 23.20
CA LEU A 463 -5.01 -36.41 23.69
C LEU A 463 -6.27 -36.80 24.48
N SER A 464 -6.89 -37.93 24.13
CA SER A 464 -8.00 -38.52 24.88
C SER A 464 -7.61 -39.91 25.36
N ILE A 465 -7.61 -40.10 26.69
CA ILE A 465 -7.29 -41.36 27.36
C ILE A 465 -8.56 -41.83 28.06
N GLY A 466 -9.11 -42.97 27.63
CA GLY A 466 -10.32 -43.52 28.20
C GLY A 466 -10.41 -45.04 28.11
N LYS A 467 -11.53 -45.61 28.59
CA LYS A 467 -11.77 -47.06 28.58
C LYS A 467 -11.77 -47.70 27.18
N GLY A 468 -11.90 -46.90 26.12
CA GLY A 468 -11.92 -47.33 24.72
C GLY A 468 -10.60 -47.10 23.97
N GLY A 469 -9.48 -46.99 24.68
CA GLY A 469 -8.15 -46.76 24.11
C GLY A 469 -7.73 -45.29 24.08
N ILE A 470 -6.50 -45.05 23.60
CA ILE A 470 -5.93 -43.71 23.45
C ILE A 470 -6.27 -43.18 22.05
N LYS A 471 -6.75 -41.94 21.97
CA LYS A 471 -7.14 -41.29 20.71
C LYS A 471 -6.64 -39.87 20.65
N LEU A 472 -6.32 -39.41 19.45
CA LEU A 472 -6.04 -38.02 19.12
C LEU A 472 -7.30 -37.37 18.55
N MET A 473 -7.83 -36.42 19.29
CA MET A 473 -9.07 -35.73 18.98
C MET A 473 -8.77 -34.41 18.26
N PRO A 474 -9.36 -34.16 17.08
CA PRO A 474 -9.38 -32.81 16.52
C PRO A 474 -10.34 -31.92 17.32
N GLU A 475 -10.09 -30.61 17.27
CA GLU A 475 -10.96 -29.57 17.81
C GLU A 475 -11.66 -28.84 16.66
N ASN A 476 -12.21 -29.64 15.74
CA ASN A 476 -12.98 -29.20 14.59
C ASN A 476 -13.86 -30.38 14.13
N SER A 477 -15.16 -30.14 14.00
CA SER A 477 -16.15 -31.18 13.67
C SER A 477 -16.00 -31.77 12.26
N LYS A 478 -15.20 -31.15 11.39
CA LYS A 478 -14.89 -31.67 10.05
C LYS A 478 -13.95 -32.87 10.05
N TYR A 479 -13.24 -33.14 11.16
CA TYR A 479 -12.17 -34.14 11.22
C TYR A 479 -12.55 -35.27 12.19
N ASN A 480 -12.11 -36.49 11.87
CA ASN A 480 -12.37 -37.67 12.69
C ASN A 480 -11.25 -37.89 13.73
N PRO A 481 -11.57 -38.48 14.89
CA PRO A 481 -10.57 -38.95 15.85
C PRO A 481 -9.59 -39.96 15.24
N ILE A 482 -8.31 -39.86 15.58
CA ILE A 482 -7.26 -40.79 15.15
C ILE A 482 -6.93 -41.72 16.34
N PRO A 483 -7.18 -43.03 16.26
CA PRO A 483 -6.78 -43.98 17.31
C PRO A 483 -5.26 -44.13 17.33
N ILE A 484 -4.65 -44.17 18.51
CA ILE A 484 -3.23 -44.49 18.66
C ILE A 484 -3.10 -46.01 18.80
N THR A 485 -2.38 -46.63 17.88
CA THR A 485 -1.92 -48.02 17.96
C THR A 485 -0.46 -48.05 18.40
N ASP A 486 -0.02 -49.14 19.03
CA ASP A 486 1.31 -49.23 19.67
C ASP A 486 2.51 -49.10 18.71
N GLU A 487 2.29 -49.14 17.39
CA GLU A 487 3.33 -48.98 16.36
C GLU A 487 3.23 -47.60 15.68
N GLY A 488 4.36 -46.88 15.58
CA GLY A 488 4.52 -45.70 14.72
C GLY A 488 4.12 -44.34 15.28
N THR A 489 3.65 -44.25 16.53
CA THR A 489 3.20 -42.97 17.15
C THR A 489 4.08 -42.52 18.31
N ASN A 490 4.67 -41.33 18.22
CA ASN A 490 5.51 -40.75 19.28
C ASN A 490 5.05 -39.36 19.70
N ILE A 491 4.86 -39.12 21.00
CA ILE A 491 4.61 -37.77 21.52
C ILE A 491 5.92 -36.98 21.46
N ILE A 492 5.88 -35.84 20.76
CA ILE A 492 7.00 -34.92 20.62
C ILE A 492 7.00 -33.91 21.78
N GLY A 493 5.80 -33.47 22.20
CA GLY A 493 5.64 -32.54 23.30
C GLY A 493 4.21 -32.05 23.50
N ILE A 494 4.04 -31.14 24.47
CA ILE A 494 2.76 -30.55 24.85
C ILE A 494 2.74 -29.06 24.49
N ALA A 495 1.62 -28.58 23.95
CA ALA A 495 1.40 -27.17 23.71
C ALA A 495 1.24 -26.40 25.03
N VAL A 496 2.12 -25.40 25.22
CA VAL A 496 2.15 -24.56 26.41
C VAL A 496 1.79 -23.10 26.12
N GLY A 497 1.82 -22.70 24.85
CA GLY A 497 1.44 -21.37 24.42
C GLY A 497 1.13 -21.28 22.92
N ILE A 498 0.46 -20.20 22.52
CA ILE A 498 0.12 -19.89 21.13
C ILE A 498 0.62 -18.47 20.84
N ILE A 499 1.38 -18.27 19.77
CA ILE A 499 1.78 -16.97 19.27
C ILE A 499 0.95 -16.72 18.01
N LYS A 500 0.15 -15.66 18.04
CA LYS A 500 -0.67 -15.23 16.91
C LYS A 500 -0.11 -13.93 16.35
N TYR A 501 -0.09 -13.83 15.02
CA TYR A 501 0.23 -12.56 14.38
C TYR A 501 -0.92 -11.58 14.63
N LYS A 502 -0.64 -10.41 15.21
CA LYS A 502 -1.61 -9.34 15.38
C LYS A 502 -1.51 -8.43 14.16
N HIS A 503 -2.44 -8.64 13.23
CA HIS A 503 -2.64 -7.79 12.07
C HIS A 503 -3.16 -6.41 12.47
#